data_AF-A0A9X9WLL6-F1
#
_entry.id   AF-A0A9X9WLL6-F1
#
_cell.length_a   1.000
_cell.length_b   1.000
_cell.length_c   1.000
_cell.angle_alpha   90.00
_cell.angle_beta   90.00
_cell.angle_gamma   90.00
#
_symmetry.space_group_name_H-M   'P 1'
#
loop_
_entity.id
_entity.type
_entity.pdbx_description
1 polymer ?
#
loop_
_entity_poly.entity_id
_entity_poly.type
_entity_poly.pdbx_seq_one_letter_code
_entity_poly.pdbx_strand_id
1 'polypeptide(L)'
;MEDEDHPMDGVFGGPGPQDFVNGTAVLASALTREAESLANAAAGLRETLDLFVIDGFSPEAEDRRVMREGTREAAALAGALLLTARHLLRFIGDPVRAAHETVGRLPRGSLSVGEIVGHLRAAALSPVTDDGAARIAAATIAETFAEEFGAAWHKAAPPVGGQGD
;
A
#
# COMPACT_ATOMS: atom_id res chain seq x y z
N MET A 1 6.88 -27.04 53.11
CA MET A 1 6.69 -27.06 51.66
C MET A 1 6.46 -25.62 51.30
N GLU A 2 7.52 -24.99 50.82
CA GLU A 2 7.49 -23.60 50.38
C GLU A 2 6.66 -23.56 49.09
N ASP A 3 5.63 -22.72 49.09
CA ASP A 3 4.83 -22.43 47.92
C ASP A 3 5.72 -21.64 46.94
N GLU A 4 6.34 -22.35 46.00
CA GLU A 4 6.91 -21.80 44.78
C GLU A 4 5.76 -21.33 43.87
N ASP A 5 5.11 -20.24 44.28
CA ASP A 5 4.33 -19.39 43.39
C ASP A 5 5.32 -18.72 42.43
N HIS A 6 5.66 -19.42 41.35
CA HIS A 6 6.21 -18.80 40.16
C HIS A 6 5.08 -17.95 39.53
N PRO A 7 5.12 -16.60 39.59
CA PRO A 7 4.32 -15.84 38.66
C PRO A 7 4.88 -16.13 37.27
N MET A 8 4.16 -16.98 36.52
CA MET A 8 4.19 -16.97 35.07
C MET A 8 3.56 -15.65 34.61
N ASP A 9 4.20 -14.53 34.96
CA ASP A 9 3.90 -13.21 34.42
C ASP A 9 4.25 -13.27 32.94
N GLY A 10 3.19 -13.38 32.15
CA GLY A 10 3.22 -13.68 30.74
C GLY A 10 4.13 -12.75 29.96
N VAL A 11 5.23 -13.31 29.43
CA VAL A 11 5.99 -12.75 28.31
C VAL A 11 5.19 -12.95 27.01
N PHE A 12 3.94 -12.48 27.01
CA PHE A 12 3.13 -12.20 25.83
C PHE A 12 3.05 -10.67 25.66
N GLY A 13 4.17 -9.98 25.90
CA GLY A 13 4.28 -8.57 25.56
C GLY A 13 4.19 -8.44 24.05
N GLY A 14 3.19 -7.69 23.57
CA GLY A 14 3.10 -7.33 22.15
C GLY A 14 4.34 -6.55 21.68
N PRO A 15 4.41 -6.18 20.39
CA PRO A 15 5.56 -5.49 19.84
C PRO A 15 5.93 -4.25 20.65
N GLY A 16 7.21 -4.11 20.97
CA GLY A 16 7.76 -2.93 21.63
C GLY A 16 7.97 -1.78 20.64
N PRO A 17 8.33 -0.58 21.14
CA PRO A 17 8.54 0.60 20.28
C PRO A 17 9.57 0.37 19.16
N GLN A 18 10.64 -0.39 19.44
CA GLN A 18 11.66 -0.71 18.44
C GLN A 18 11.11 -1.61 17.33
N ASP A 19 10.20 -2.53 17.66
CA ASP A 19 9.56 -3.42 16.69
C ASP A 19 8.65 -2.65 15.74
N PHE A 20 8.03 -1.56 16.18
CA PHE A 20 7.28 -0.65 15.31
C PHE A 20 8.16 0.12 14.34
N VAL A 21 9.36 0.55 14.76
CA VAL A 21 10.34 1.18 13.86
C VAL A 21 10.80 0.18 12.81
N ASN A 22 11.19 -1.02 13.25
CA ASN A 22 11.62 -2.10 12.36
C ASN A 22 10.48 -2.53 11.42
N GLY A 23 9.28 -2.71 11.95
CA GLY A 23 8.07 -3.05 11.21
C GLY A 23 7.71 -2.01 10.16
N THR A 24 7.87 -0.72 10.46
CA THR A 24 7.67 0.37 9.49
C THR A 24 8.65 0.26 8.32
N ALA A 25 9.94 0.05 8.61
CA ALA A 25 10.96 -0.09 7.57
C ALA A 25 10.72 -1.35 6.70
N VAL A 26 10.38 -2.46 7.35
CA VAL A 26 10.04 -3.72 6.69
C VAL A 26 8.81 -3.55 5.78
N LEU A 27 7.72 -2.95 6.26
CA LEU A 27 6.54 -2.67 5.45
C LEU A 27 6.85 -1.74 4.27
N ALA A 28 7.57 -0.65 4.50
CA ALA A 28 7.95 0.29 3.45
C ALA A 28 8.81 -0.38 2.35
N SER A 29 9.72 -1.28 2.73
CA SER A 29 10.50 -2.06 1.77
C SER A 29 9.63 -3.05 0.96
N ALA A 30 8.64 -3.69 1.59
CA ALA A 30 7.70 -4.57 0.90
C ALA A 30 6.85 -3.79 -0.12
N LEU A 31 6.31 -2.64 0.28
CA LEU A 31 5.57 -1.73 -0.60
C LEU A 31 6.42 -1.24 -1.78
N THR A 32 7.71 -0.93 -1.54
CA THR A 32 8.62 -0.49 -2.61
C THR A 32 8.85 -1.58 -3.65
N ARG A 33 9.02 -2.85 -3.22
CA ARG A 33 9.17 -3.99 -4.14
C ARG A 33 7.90 -4.25 -4.95
N GLU A 34 6.74 -4.11 -4.32
CA GLU A 34 5.46 -4.26 -5.01
C GLU A 34 5.25 -3.15 -6.05
N ALA A 35 5.58 -1.91 -5.70
CA ALA A 35 5.56 -0.79 -6.63
C ALA A 35 6.53 -0.99 -7.81
N GLU A 36 7.72 -1.53 -7.57
CA GLU A 36 8.68 -1.87 -8.61
C GLU A 36 8.13 -2.94 -9.55
N SER A 37 7.48 -3.98 -9.02
CA SER A 37 6.82 -5.02 -9.82
C SER A 37 5.75 -4.44 -10.74
N LEU A 38 4.90 -3.54 -10.23
CA LEU A 38 3.87 -2.85 -11.00
C LEU A 38 4.47 -1.92 -12.06
N ALA A 39 5.52 -1.18 -11.73
CA ALA A 39 6.22 -0.31 -12.66
C ALA A 39 6.85 -1.10 -13.83
N ASN A 40 7.45 -2.27 -13.53
CA ASN A 40 8.00 -3.17 -14.53
C ASN A 40 6.90 -3.75 -15.43
N ALA A 41 5.75 -4.14 -14.86
CA ALA A 41 4.60 -4.60 -15.64
C ALA A 41 4.08 -3.49 -16.58
N ALA A 42 3.97 -2.26 -16.09
CA ALA A 42 3.57 -1.11 -16.90
C ALA A 42 4.57 -0.83 -18.04
N ALA A 43 5.88 -0.93 -17.76
CA ALA A 43 6.92 -0.77 -18.77
C ALA A 43 6.83 -1.85 -19.87
N GLY A 44 6.65 -3.12 -19.49
CA GLY A 44 6.50 -4.22 -20.44
C GLY A 44 5.23 -4.12 -21.31
N LEU A 45 4.11 -3.69 -20.73
CA LEU A 45 2.88 -3.42 -21.49
C LEU A 45 3.08 -2.29 -22.51
N ARG A 46 3.79 -1.23 -22.10
CA ARG A 46 4.12 -0.12 -23.00
C ARG A 46 5.03 -0.57 -24.14
N GLU A 47 6.06 -1.35 -23.86
CA GLU A 47 6.97 -1.88 -24.88
C GLU A 47 6.23 -2.79 -25.87
N THR A 48 5.32 -3.64 -25.38
CA THR A 48 4.46 -4.48 -26.22
C THR A 48 3.57 -3.65 -27.13
N LEU A 49 2.99 -2.55 -26.62
CA LEU A 49 2.21 -1.61 -27.42
C LEU A 49 3.03 -0.94 -28.51
N ASP A 50 4.29 -0.60 -28.23
CA ASP A 50 5.20 0.01 -29.21
C ASP A 50 5.57 -0.99 -30.32
N LEU A 51 5.74 -2.28 -30.01
CA LEU A 51 6.00 -3.33 -31.00
C LEU A 51 4.84 -3.51 -31.99
N PHE A 52 3.59 -3.48 -31.52
CA PHE A 52 2.42 -3.55 -32.41
C PHE A 52 2.38 -2.41 -33.45
N VAL A 53 2.89 -1.23 -33.10
CA VAL A 53 2.98 -0.11 -34.04
C VAL A 53 4.04 -0.37 -35.12
N ILE A 54 5.17 -1.00 -34.76
CA ILE A 54 6.31 -1.24 -35.65
C ILE A 54 6.02 -2.37 -36.63
N ASP A 55 5.45 -3.48 -36.16
CA ASP A 55 5.26 -4.69 -36.97
C ASP A 55 4.03 -4.65 -37.88
N GLY A 56 3.28 -3.54 -37.88
CA GLY A 56 2.04 -3.39 -38.66
C GLY A 56 0.91 -4.33 -38.20
N PHE A 57 1.12 -5.08 -37.12
CA PHE A 57 0.09 -5.87 -36.46
C PHE A 57 -0.79 -4.92 -35.64
N SER A 58 -2.03 -4.71 -36.06
CA SER A 58 -2.99 -3.97 -35.23
C SER A 58 -3.78 -4.97 -34.39
N PRO A 59 -3.53 -5.08 -33.07
CA PRO A 59 -4.53 -5.66 -32.18
C PRO A 59 -5.87 -4.94 -32.37
N GLU A 60 -6.95 -5.61 -31.96
CA GLU A 60 -8.25 -4.97 -31.97
C GLU A 60 -8.18 -3.63 -31.20
N ALA A 61 -8.98 -2.64 -31.63
CA ALA A 61 -8.95 -1.32 -31.02
C ALA A 61 -9.23 -1.40 -29.50
N GLU A 62 -10.04 -2.37 -29.08
CA GLU A 62 -10.35 -2.65 -27.69
C GLU A 62 -9.13 -3.18 -26.92
N ASP A 63 -8.39 -4.16 -27.45
CA ASP A 63 -7.18 -4.69 -26.79
C ASP A 63 -6.14 -3.59 -26.53
N ARG A 64 -5.92 -2.71 -27.53
CA ARG A 64 -5.01 -1.56 -27.35
C ARG A 64 -5.50 -0.59 -26.30
N ARG A 65 -6.81 -0.38 -26.20
CA ARG A 65 -7.40 0.48 -25.18
C ARG A 65 -7.18 -0.13 -23.79
N VAL A 66 -7.51 -1.40 -23.61
CA VAL A 66 -7.32 -2.15 -22.36
C VAL A 66 -5.86 -2.14 -21.93
N MET A 67 -4.91 -2.41 -22.83
CA MET A 67 -3.48 -2.40 -22.49
C MET A 67 -2.98 -1.01 -22.08
N ARG A 68 -3.47 0.06 -22.72
CA ARG A 68 -3.11 1.44 -22.35
C ARG A 68 -3.69 1.83 -20.99
N GLU A 69 -4.91 1.40 -20.71
CA GLU A 69 -5.57 1.59 -19.43
C GLU A 69 -4.80 0.86 -18.33
N GLY A 70 -4.54 -0.43 -18.49
CA GLY A 70 -3.76 -1.24 -17.55
C GLY A 70 -2.33 -0.70 -17.33
N THR A 71 -1.69 -0.16 -18.37
CA THR A 71 -0.37 0.52 -18.22
C THR A 71 -0.48 1.74 -17.30
N ARG A 72 -1.52 2.56 -17.47
CA ARG A 72 -1.74 3.77 -16.66
C ARG A 72 -2.11 3.43 -15.23
N GLU A 73 -2.99 2.45 -15.04
CA GLU A 73 -3.43 1.97 -13.72
C GLU A 73 -2.24 1.41 -12.94
N ALA A 74 -1.46 0.52 -13.53
CA ALA A 74 -0.27 -0.05 -12.88
C ALA A 74 0.76 1.03 -12.49
N ALA A 75 1.00 2.01 -13.37
CA ALA A 75 1.90 3.12 -13.07
C ALA A 75 1.36 4.05 -11.96
N ALA A 76 0.05 4.34 -11.98
CA ALA A 76 -0.59 5.16 -10.95
C ALA A 76 -0.54 4.47 -9.58
N LEU A 77 -0.83 3.17 -9.55
CA LEU A 77 -0.80 2.36 -8.35
C LEU A 77 0.62 2.22 -7.80
N ALA A 78 1.62 1.99 -8.66
CA ALA A 78 3.03 2.00 -8.26
C ALA A 78 3.42 3.34 -7.58
N GLY A 79 3.02 4.46 -8.17
CA GLY A 79 3.23 5.79 -7.58
C GLY A 79 2.53 5.96 -6.22
N ALA A 80 1.31 5.42 -6.08
CA ALA A 80 0.57 5.46 -4.82
C ALA A 80 1.25 4.65 -3.72
N LEU A 81 1.73 3.43 -4.02
CA LEU A 81 2.43 2.59 -3.06
C LEU A 81 3.77 3.20 -2.61
N LEU A 82 4.52 3.81 -3.53
CA LEU A 82 5.76 4.54 -3.19
C LEU A 82 5.48 5.74 -2.29
N LEU A 83 4.39 6.47 -2.55
CA LEU A 83 3.99 7.60 -1.71
C LEU A 83 3.59 7.13 -0.30
N THR A 84 2.82 6.03 -0.21
CA THR A 84 2.47 5.39 1.07
C THR A 84 3.73 4.97 1.84
N ALA A 85 4.65 4.25 1.20
CA ALA A 85 5.91 3.84 1.82
C ALA A 85 6.71 5.03 2.34
N ARG A 86 6.82 6.10 1.54
CA ARG A 86 7.49 7.34 1.94
C ARG A 86 6.83 8.00 3.15
N HIS A 87 5.50 8.07 3.19
CA HIS A 87 4.80 8.69 4.31
C HIS A 87 4.89 7.87 5.59
N LEU A 88 4.82 6.53 5.51
CA LEU A 88 5.08 5.65 6.64
C LEU A 88 6.48 5.87 7.22
N LEU A 89 7.52 5.99 6.37
CA LEU A 89 8.88 6.30 6.81
C LEU A 89 9.05 7.73 7.35
N ARG A 90 8.26 8.68 6.86
CA ARG A 90 8.30 10.07 7.34
C ARG A 90 7.63 10.22 8.70
N PHE A 91 6.57 9.46 8.96
CA PHE A 91 5.76 9.52 10.17
C PHE A 91 5.85 8.19 10.93
N ILE A 92 7.07 7.72 11.19
CA ILE A 92 7.32 6.49 11.94
C ILE A 92 6.62 6.57 13.31
N GLY A 93 5.87 5.52 13.64
CA GLY A 93 5.07 5.44 14.86
C GLY A 93 3.71 6.15 14.79
N ASP A 94 3.38 6.80 13.68
CA ASP A 94 2.10 7.50 13.47
C ASP A 94 1.47 7.13 12.11
N PRO A 95 0.94 5.90 11.97
CA PRO A 95 0.31 5.43 10.74
C PRO A 95 -0.95 6.23 10.36
N VAL A 96 -1.66 6.79 11.35
CA VAL A 96 -2.85 7.61 11.16
C VAL A 96 -2.49 8.88 10.38
N ARG A 97 -1.46 9.60 10.83
CA ARG A 97 -0.97 10.80 10.13
C ARG A 97 -0.45 10.46 8.74
N ALA A 98 0.27 9.35 8.59
CA ALA A 98 0.73 8.89 7.29
C ALA A 98 -0.44 8.67 6.32
N ALA A 99 -1.55 8.08 6.78
CA ALA A 99 -2.76 7.86 5.99
C ALA A 99 -3.37 9.18 5.51
N HIS A 100 -3.62 10.12 6.41
CA HIS A 100 -4.21 11.42 6.06
C HIS A 100 -3.36 12.22 5.06
N GLU A 101 -2.03 12.28 5.27
CA GLU A 101 -1.11 12.97 4.36
C GLU A 101 -1.06 12.30 2.99
N THR A 102 -1.18 10.97 2.93
CA THR A 102 -1.23 10.23 1.67
C THR A 102 -2.51 10.55 0.90
N VAL A 103 -3.68 10.51 1.56
CA VAL A 103 -4.97 10.84 0.96
C VAL A 103 -5.00 12.26 0.38
N GLY A 104 -4.35 13.22 1.04
CA GLY A 104 -4.26 14.62 0.58
C GLY A 104 -3.37 14.83 -0.66
N ARG A 105 -2.59 13.83 -1.06
CA ARG A 105 -1.60 13.93 -2.14
C ARG A 105 -1.89 13.04 -3.34
N LEU A 106 -2.80 12.07 -3.21
CA LEU A 106 -3.14 11.14 -4.29
C LEU A 106 -4.15 11.72 -5.29
N PRO A 107 -3.97 11.47 -6.59
CA PRO A 107 -4.98 11.80 -7.60
C PRO A 107 -6.20 10.88 -7.45
N ARG A 108 -7.39 11.48 -7.41
CA ARG A 108 -8.66 10.77 -7.11
C ARG A 108 -9.25 9.99 -8.28
N GLY A 109 -8.95 10.41 -9.52
CA GLY A 109 -9.66 9.96 -10.71
C GLY A 109 -9.18 8.65 -11.34
N SER A 110 -8.09 8.06 -10.83
CA SER A 110 -7.42 6.93 -11.48
C SER A 110 -7.03 5.81 -10.52
N LEU A 111 -7.53 5.83 -9.28
CA LEU A 111 -7.09 4.91 -8.23
C LEU A 111 -8.29 4.42 -7.42
N SER A 112 -8.38 3.10 -7.23
CA SER A 112 -9.30 2.50 -6.27
C SER A 112 -8.67 2.46 -4.88
N VAL A 113 -9.42 2.89 -3.86
CA VAL A 113 -9.04 2.70 -2.46
C VAL A 113 -8.82 1.22 -2.15
N GLY A 114 -9.70 0.37 -2.68
CA GLY A 114 -9.64 -1.07 -2.45
C GLY A 114 -8.36 -1.70 -3.00
N GLU A 115 -7.86 -1.22 -4.14
CA GLU A 115 -6.60 -1.70 -4.72
C GLU A 115 -5.42 -1.27 -3.85
N ILE A 116 -5.34 0.01 -3.48
CA ILE A 116 -4.25 0.51 -2.62
C ILE A 116 -4.21 -0.25 -1.29
N VAL A 117 -5.36 -0.43 -0.64
CA VAL A 117 -5.47 -1.17 0.61
C VAL A 117 -5.16 -2.66 0.42
N GLY A 118 -5.59 -3.25 -0.69
CA GLY A 118 -5.29 -4.65 -1.02
C GLY A 118 -3.79 -4.91 -1.14
N HIS A 119 -3.09 -4.06 -1.88
CA HIS A 119 -1.63 -4.11 -2.02
C HIS A 119 -0.92 -3.84 -0.69
N LEU A 120 -1.35 -2.85 0.08
CA LEU A 120 -0.81 -2.60 1.42
C LEU A 120 -0.90 -3.83 2.34
N ARG A 121 -2.04 -4.51 2.36
CA ARG A 121 -2.22 -5.74 3.15
C ARG A 121 -1.38 -6.89 2.59
N ALA A 122 -1.26 -7.02 1.27
CA ALA A 122 -0.39 -8.01 0.65
C ALA A 122 1.09 -7.80 1.03
N ALA A 123 1.57 -6.56 0.99
CA ALA A 123 2.91 -6.19 1.43
C ALA A 123 3.17 -6.54 2.90
N ALA A 124 2.18 -6.33 3.77
CA ALA A 124 2.26 -6.67 5.19
C ALA A 124 2.32 -8.18 5.48
N LEU A 125 1.83 -9.02 4.55
CA LEU A 125 1.87 -10.49 4.65
C LEU A 125 3.16 -11.10 4.07
N SER A 126 3.93 -10.36 3.29
CA SER A 126 5.21 -10.81 2.69
C SER A 126 6.46 -10.03 3.13
N PRO A 127 6.64 -9.71 4.43
CA PRO A 127 7.84 -9.03 4.89
C PRO A 127 9.03 -9.99 4.92
N VAL A 128 10.16 -9.56 4.34
CA VAL A 128 11.43 -10.29 4.42
C VAL A 128 12.11 -9.88 5.71
N THR A 129 11.66 -10.47 6.82
CA THR A 129 12.26 -10.34 8.14
C THR A 129 12.09 -11.64 8.93
N ASP A 130 13.13 -12.05 9.65
CA ASP A 130 13.08 -13.18 10.60
C ASP A 130 12.56 -12.76 11.98
N ASP A 131 12.42 -11.45 12.22
CA ASP A 131 11.86 -10.89 13.45
C ASP A 131 10.32 -10.96 13.43
N GLY A 132 9.78 -11.88 14.23
CA GLY A 132 8.34 -12.07 14.37
C GLY A 132 7.62 -10.85 14.97
N ALA A 133 8.26 -10.11 15.88
CA ALA A 133 7.66 -8.93 16.50
C ALA A 133 7.56 -7.78 15.48
N ALA A 134 8.60 -7.57 14.68
CA ALA A 134 8.57 -6.61 13.56
C ALA A 134 7.52 -6.98 12.50
N ARG A 135 7.32 -8.28 12.25
CA ARG A 135 6.27 -8.76 11.32
C ARG A 135 4.86 -8.43 11.83
N ILE A 136 4.60 -8.68 13.12
CA ILE A 136 3.32 -8.33 13.76
C ILE A 136 3.14 -6.81 13.73
N ALA A 137 4.18 -6.04 14.09
CA ALA A 137 4.13 -4.59 14.05
C ALA A 137 3.83 -4.04 12.65
N ALA A 138 4.46 -4.60 11.60
CA ALA A 138 4.18 -4.25 10.21
C ALA A 138 2.70 -4.48 9.84
N ALA A 139 2.13 -5.62 10.25
CA ALA A 139 0.71 -5.91 10.04
C ALA A 139 -0.21 -4.93 10.79
N THR A 140 0.10 -4.62 12.05
CA THR A 140 -0.65 -3.63 12.84
C THR A 140 -0.60 -2.23 12.22
N ILE A 141 0.58 -1.80 11.77
CA ILE A 141 0.78 -0.52 11.07
C ILE A 141 -0.04 -0.48 9.79
N ALA A 142 0.00 -1.56 8.99
CA ALA A 142 -0.72 -1.64 7.72
C ALA A 142 -2.23 -1.56 7.92
N GLU A 143 -2.78 -2.27 8.91
CA GLU A 143 -4.22 -2.24 9.18
C GLU A 143 -4.67 -0.87 9.70
N THR A 144 -3.94 -0.30 10.66
CA THR A 144 -4.24 1.05 11.19
C THR A 144 -4.20 2.09 10.06
N PHE A 145 -3.19 2.02 9.18
CA PHE A 145 -3.13 2.88 8.01
C PHE A 145 -4.33 2.65 7.08
N ALA A 146 -4.69 1.40 6.80
CA ALA A 146 -5.77 1.07 5.85
C ALA A 146 -7.13 1.59 6.31
N GLU A 147 -7.45 1.42 7.60
CA GLU A 147 -8.69 1.91 8.20
C GLU A 147 -8.81 3.43 8.06
N GLU A 148 -7.77 4.15 8.49
CA GLU A 148 -7.75 5.61 8.46
C GLU A 148 -7.68 6.17 7.03
N PHE A 149 -6.95 5.49 6.14
CA PHE A 149 -6.86 5.85 4.73
C PHE A 149 -8.24 5.74 4.07
N GLY A 150 -8.96 4.63 4.30
CA GLY A 150 -10.32 4.42 3.80
C GLY A 150 -11.29 5.48 4.34
N ALA A 151 -11.29 5.72 5.64
CA ALA A 151 -12.14 6.73 6.28
C ALA A 151 -11.86 8.14 5.75
N ALA A 152 -10.59 8.54 5.67
CA ALA A 152 -10.17 9.84 5.16
C ALA A 152 -10.48 10.00 3.66
N TRP A 153 -10.35 8.94 2.87
CA TRP A 153 -10.68 8.97 1.45
C TRP A 153 -12.17 9.27 1.24
N HIS A 154 -13.05 8.55 1.94
CA HIS A 154 -14.50 8.76 1.88
C HIS A 154 -14.92 10.15 2.35
N LYS A 155 -14.34 10.65 3.45
CA LYS A 155 -14.65 11.99 3.97
C LYS A 155 -14.29 13.12 3.00
N ALA A 156 -13.25 12.91 2.20
CA ALA A 156 -12.78 13.91 1.24
C ALA A 156 -13.42 13.76 -0.15
N ALA A 157 -14.37 12.84 -0.34
CA ALA A 157 -15.17 12.80 -1.55
C ALA A 157 -16.15 13.99 -1.59
N PRO A 158 -16.36 14.66 -2.73
CA PRO A 158 -17.38 15.70 -2.84
C PRO A 158 -18.77 15.11 -2.53
N PRO A 159 -19.69 15.89 -1.93
CA PRO A 159 -21.04 15.42 -1.67
C PRO A 159 -21.71 15.05 -2.99
N VAL A 160 -22.18 13.81 -3.09
CA VAL A 160 -23.01 13.37 -4.20
C VAL A 160 -24.38 14.03 -4.03
N GLY A 161 -24.66 15.07 -4.82
CA GLY A 161 -26.03 15.59 -4.99
C GLY A 161 -26.38 16.90 -4.26
N GLY A 162 -25.55 17.94 -4.35
CA GLY A 162 -26.02 19.30 -4.12
C GLY A 162 -26.72 19.85 -5.36
N GLN A 163 -28.04 19.65 -5.47
CA GLN A 163 -28.88 20.45 -6.36
C GLN A 163 -28.69 21.92 -5.97
N GLY A 164 -28.35 22.76 -6.94
CA GLY A 164 -28.33 24.20 -6.74
C GLY A 164 -29.73 24.69 -6.38
N ASP A 165 -29.81 25.43 -5.27
CA ASP A 165 -30.88 26.38 -5.03
C ASP A 165 -30.67 27.63 -5.89
#